data_AF-A0A6D0IQ47-F1
#
_entry.id   AF-A0A6D0IQ47-F1
#
_cell.length_a   1.000
_cell.length_b   1.000
_cell.length_c   1.000
_cell.angle_alpha   90.00
_cell.angle_beta   90.00
_cell.angle_gamma   90.00
#
_symmetry.space_group_name_H-M   'P 1'
#
loop_
_entity.id
_entity.type
_entity.pdbx_description
1 polymer ?
#
loop_
_entity_poly.entity_id
_entity_poly.type
_entity_poly.pdbx_seq_one_letter_code
_entity_poly.pdbx_strand_id
1 'polypeptide(L)'
;THAPVDFDTNIATTITAHDAGYINQPLEKIVGLQTDAPLKRALHPFGGINMIKSSFHAYGREMDSEFEYLFTDLRKTHNQGVFDVYSPDMLRCRKSGVLTGLPDGYGRGRIIGDYRRVALYGIRYLVRERELQFADLQSRLEKGEDLEATIRLREELAEHRHALLQIQEMAAKY
;
A
#
# COMPACT_ATOMS: atom_id res chain seq x y z
N THR A 1 8.24 6.33 -26.69
CA THR A 1 8.83 5.09 -26.13
C THR A 1 7.77 4.37 -25.31
N HIS A 2 7.77 3.04 -25.26
CA HIS A 2 6.80 2.25 -24.47
C HIS A 2 7.33 2.00 -23.05
N ALA A 3 7.76 3.05 -22.34
CA ALA A 3 8.37 2.99 -21.01
C ALA A 3 7.81 4.09 -20.09
N PRO A 4 7.92 3.96 -18.75
CA PRO A 4 7.66 5.05 -17.83
C PRO A 4 8.48 6.30 -18.18
N VAL A 5 7.95 7.49 -17.89
CA VAL A 5 8.72 8.73 -17.97
C VAL A 5 9.89 8.67 -16.98
N ASP A 6 9.59 8.31 -15.73
CA ASP A 6 10.55 8.04 -14.67
C ASP A 6 9.92 7.10 -13.63
N PHE A 7 10.73 6.53 -12.73
CA PHE A 7 10.29 5.80 -11.56
C PHE A 7 11.33 5.80 -10.44
N ASP A 8 10.87 5.73 -9.20
CA ASP A 8 11.73 5.66 -8.02
C ASP A 8 12.70 4.48 -8.05
N THR A 9 13.89 4.67 -7.48
CA THR A 9 14.94 3.64 -7.46
C THR A 9 15.12 2.97 -6.10
N ASN A 10 14.82 3.68 -5.01
CA ASN A 10 15.09 3.21 -3.64
C ASN A 10 14.07 3.69 -2.58
N ILE A 11 12.94 4.29 -2.97
CA ILE A 11 11.93 4.78 -2.04
C ILE A 11 10.80 3.76 -1.89
N ALA A 12 10.62 3.23 -0.69
CA ALA A 12 9.49 2.36 -0.38
C ALA A 12 8.24 3.23 -0.13
N THR A 13 7.30 3.21 -1.07
CA THR A 13 6.17 4.16 -1.04
C THR A 13 5.24 3.90 0.14
N THR A 14 5.07 4.93 0.97
CA THR A 14 4.07 5.05 2.04
C THR A 14 3.27 6.34 1.84
N ILE A 15 2.30 6.65 2.71
CA ILE A 15 1.48 7.86 2.61
C ILE A 15 2.33 9.14 2.69
N THR A 16 3.45 9.11 3.43
CA THR A 16 4.29 10.29 3.70
C THR A 16 5.70 10.18 3.11
N ALA A 17 5.97 9.15 2.30
CA ALA A 17 7.31 8.83 1.79
C ALA A 17 7.91 9.91 0.88
N HIS A 18 7.07 10.61 0.12
CA HIS A 18 7.51 11.62 -0.85
C HIS A 18 7.20 13.04 -0.36
N ASP A 19 7.97 13.99 -0.85
CA ASP A 19 7.68 15.42 -0.69
C ASP A 19 6.65 15.91 -1.71
N ALA A 20 6.19 17.15 -1.56
CA ALA A 20 5.20 17.72 -2.45
C ALA A 20 5.75 17.90 -3.88
N GLY A 21 5.05 17.30 -4.84
CA GLY A 21 5.31 17.47 -6.27
C GLY A 21 4.28 18.38 -6.93
N TYR A 22 4.71 19.18 -7.91
CA TYR A 22 3.86 20.10 -8.64
C TYR A 22 4.10 20.00 -10.15
N ILE A 23 3.10 20.33 -10.96
CA ILE A 23 3.26 20.49 -12.41
C ILE A 23 3.70 21.93 -12.70
N ASN A 24 2.97 22.89 -12.12
CA ASN A 24 3.24 24.32 -12.18
C ASN A 24 2.53 25.01 -11.00
N GLN A 25 3.19 25.04 -9.84
CA GLN A 25 2.60 25.41 -8.55
C GLN A 25 1.81 26.74 -8.56
N PRO A 26 2.27 27.85 -9.20
CA PRO A 26 1.48 29.08 -9.30
C PRO A 26 0.12 28.96 -10.02
N LEU A 27 -0.05 27.98 -10.90
CA LEU A 27 -1.26 27.82 -11.73
C LEU A 27 -2.26 26.81 -11.13
N GLU A 28 -1.81 25.96 -10.22
CA GLU A 28 -2.60 24.85 -9.69
C GLU A 28 -3.67 25.34 -8.70
N LYS A 29 -4.92 24.87 -8.88
CA LYS A 29 -6.04 25.13 -7.95
C LYS A 29 -6.28 23.98 -7.00
N ILE A 30 -5.93 22.78 -7.43
CA ILE A 30 -5.97 21.54 -6.66
C ILE A 30 -4.62 20.88 -6.89
N VAL A 31 -3.94 20.51 -5.81
CA VAL A 31 -2.58 19.99 -5.80
C VAL A 31 -2.57 18.55 -5.32
N GLY A 32 -1.46 17.86 -5.56
CA GLY A 32 -1.25 16.47 -5.13
C GLY A 32 -0.77 15.58 -6.27
N LEU A 33 0.48 15.12 -6.15
CA LEU A 33 1.07 14.09 -7.01
C LEU A 33 1.45 12.86 -6.16
N GLN A 34 1.59 11.71 -6.82
CA GLN A 34 1.95 10.44 -6.17
C GLN A 34 3.42 10.41 -5.70
N THR A 35 4.27 11.12 -6.42
CA THR A 35 5.70 11.29 -6.14
C THR A 35 6.04 12.78 -6.23
N ASP A 36 7.32 13.11 -6.08
CA ASP A 36 7.88 14.46 -6.18
C ASP A 36 7.84 15.06 -7.60
N ALA A 37 7.51 14.27 -8.64
CA ALA A 37 7.51 14.74 -10.02
C ALA A 37 6.30 14.23 -10.85
N PRO A 38 5.81 15.01 -11.83
CA PRO A 38 4.75 14.57 -12.73
C PRO A 38 5.13 13.30 -13.49
N LEU A 39 4.21 12.31 -13.48
CA LEU A 39 4.34 11.03 -14.21
C LEU A 39 5.49 10.11 -13.76
N LYS A 40 6.21 10.45 -12.69
CA LYS A 40 7.19 9.57 -12.05
C LYS A 40 6.47 8.51 -11.21
N ARG A 41 6.73 7.23 -11.51
CA ARG A 41 6.06 6.10 -10.84
C ARG A 41 6.76 5.74 -9.53
N ALA A 42 5.98 5.35 -8.53
CA ALA A 42 6.49 4.96 -7.21
C ALA A 42 6.73 3.45 -7.11
N LEU A 43 7.51 3.00 -6.12
CA LEU A 43 7.70 1.58 -5.81
C LEU A 43 6.76 1.14 -4.68
N HIS A 44 5.95 0.11 -4.92
CA HIS A 44 5.02 -0.47 -3.92
C HIS A 44 5.49 -1.87 -3.47
N PRO A 45 6.53 -1.96 -2.63
CA PRO A 45 7.24 -3.22 -2.36
C PRO A 45 6.44 -4.23 -1.54
N PHE A 46 5.50 -3.78 -0.70
CA PHE A 46 4.68 -4.67 0.14
C PHE A 46 3.87 -5.71 -0.67
N GLY A 47 3.59 -5.42 -1.95
CA GLY A 47 2.92 -6.34 -2.87
C GLY A 47 3.80 -7.48 -3.38
N GLY A 48 5.12 -7.25 -3.54
CA GLY A 48 6.05 -8.25 -4.07
C GLY A 48 7.30 -7.64 -4.71
N ILE A 49 8.48 -7.96 -4.19
CA ILE A 49 9.76 -7.44 -4.68
C ILE A 49 10.14 -7.97 -6.07
N ASN A 50 9.77 -9.21 -6.39
CA ASN A 50 10.07 -9.85 -7.68
C ASN A 50 9.50 -9.08 -8.88
N MET A 51 8.33 -8.47 -8.73
CA MET A 51 7.69 -7.69 -9.79
C MET A 51 8.37 -6.35 -10.00
N ILE A 52 8.90 -5.75 -8.92
CA ILE A 52 9.70 -4.55 -9.00
C ILE A 52 11.03 -4.87 -9.68
N LYS A 53 11.74 -5.92 -9.26
CA LYS A 53 13.00 -6.36 -9.87
C LYS A 53 12.87 -6.63 -11.37
N SER A 54 11.78 -7.29 -11.77
CA SER A 54 11.46 -7.52 -13.19
C SER A 54 11.24 -6.22 -13.96
N SER A 55 10.61 -5.22 -13.33
CA SER A 55 10.41 -3.89 -13.93
C SER A 55 11.71 -3.13 -14.12
N PHE A 56 12.62 -3.16 -13.14
CA PHE A 56 13.95 -2.57 -13.24
C PHE A 56 14.74 -3.14 -14.42
N HIS A 57 14.80 -4.47 -14.52
CA HIS A 57 15.43 -5.14 -15.66
C HIS A 57 14.78 -4.77 -17.00
N ALA A 58 13.45 -4.74 -17.08
CA ALA A 58 12.72 -4.42 -18.30
C ALA A 58 12.96 -2.97 -18.79
N TYR A 59 13.20 -2.03 -17.88
CA TYR A 59 13.46 -0.63 -18.19
C TYR A 59 14.93 -0.22 -18.07
N GLY A 60 15.85 -1.20 -17.99
CA GLY A 60 17.29 -0.97 -18.01
C GLY A 60 17.83 -0.18 -16.82
N ARG A 61 17.25 -0.35 -15.63
CA ARG A 61 17.75 0.22 -14.36
C ARG A 61 18.19 -0.86 -13.40
N GLU A 62 19.13 -0.52 -12.53
CA GLU A 62 19.59 -1.40 -11.45
C GLU A 62 18.85 -1.12 -10.14
N MET A 63 18.45 -2.19 -9.46
CA MET A 63 17.79 -2.12 -8.16
C MET A 63 18.82 -1.95 -7.07
N ASP A 64 18.54 -1.08 -6.11
CA ASP A 64 19.34 -0.93 -4.91
C ASP A 64 19.34 -2.23 -4.08
N SER A 65 20.54 -2.70 -3.69
CA SER A 65 20.69 -3.97 -2.98
C SER A 65 20.12 -3.94 -1.55
N GLU A 66 20.16 -2.80 -0.87
CA GLU A 66 19.55 -2.65 0.45
C GLU A 66 18.03 -2.69 0.34
N PHE A 67 17.48 -2.08 -0.72
CA PHE A 67 16.06 -2.15 -1.02
C PHE A 67 15.60 -3.58 -1.31
N GLU A 68 16.37 -4.36 -2.09
CA GLU A 68 16.07 -5.78 -2.30
C GLU A 68 16.07 -6.53 -0.95
N TYR A 69 17.15 -6.41 -0.18
CA TYR A 69 17.32 -7.05 1.12
C TYR A 69 16.17 -6.75 2.09
N LEU A 70 15.70 -5.50 2.15
CA LEU A 70 14.60 -5.10 3.01
C LEU A 70 13.31 -5.89 2.74
N PHE A 71 13.02 -6.23 1.49
CA PHE A 71 11.77 -6.89 1.10
C PHE A 71 11.92 -8.37 0.71
N THR A 72 13.13 -8.90 0.79
CA THR A 72 13.42 -10.34 0.73
C THR A 72 13.59 -10.93 2.13
N ASP A 73 14.38 -10.28 2.99
CA ASP A 73 14.86 -10.86 4.24
C ASP A 73 14.19 -10.27 5.49
N LEU A 74 13.90 -8.97 5.50
CA LEU A 74 13.36 -8.29 6.69
C LEU A 74 11.84 -8.19 6.67
N ARG A 75 11.25 -7.76 5.55
CA ARG A 75 9.80 -7.54 5.40
C ARG A 75 9.24 -8.45 4.33
N LYS A 76 8.62 -9.55 4.77
CA LYS A 76 7.86 -10.44 3.89
C LYS A 76 6.77 -9.67 3.11
N THR A 77 6.67 -9.96 1.82
CA THR A 77 5.70 -9.36 0.90
C THR A 77 4.47 -10.26 0.69
N HIS A 78 3.39 -9.68 0.17
CA HIS A 78 2.18 -10.44 -0.23
C HIS A 78 2.51 -11.55 -1.21
N ASN A 79 3.24 -11.24 -2.30
CA ASN A 79 3.66 -12.23 -3.30
C ASN A 79 4.37 -13.43 -2.64
N GLN A 80 5.39 -13.20 -1.80
CA GLN A 80 6.09 -14.29 -1.15
C GLN A 80 5.17 -15.11 -0.23
N GLY A 81 4.32 -14.43 0.56
CA GLY A 81 3.34 -15.10 1.43
C GLY A 81 2.36 -16.00 0.67
N VAL A 82 1.89 -15.56 -0.49
CA VAL A 82 0.99 -16.35 -1.36
C VAL A 82 1.72 -17.58 -1.92
N PHE A 83 2.92 -17.41 -2.46
CA PHE A 83 3.65 -18.50 -3.10
C PHE A 83 4.17 -19.55 -2.09
N ASP A 84 4.42 -19.18 -0.84
CA ASP A 84 4.78 -20.13 0.22
C ASP A 84 3.64 -21.11 0.58
N VAL A 85 2.38 -20.72 0.35
CA VAL A 85 1.20 -21.53 0.70
C VAL A 85 0.46 -22.09 -0.52
N TYR A 86 0.95 -21.81 -1.73
CA TYR A 86 0.35 -22.35 -2.96
C TYR A 86 0.57 -23.86 -3.08
N SER A 87 -0.47 -24.57 -3.52
CA SER A 87 -0.35 -25.99 -3.82
C SER A 87 0.30 -26.23 -5.20
N PRO A 88 0.89 -27.42 -5.43
CA PRO A 88 1.38 -27.80 -6.75
C PRO A 88 0.29 -27.74 -7.84
N ASP A 89 -0.97 -28.02 -7.51
CA ASP A 89 -2.09 -27.92 -8.43
C ASP A 89 -2.39 -26.48 -8.84
N MET A 90 -2.41 -25.55 -7.88
CA MET A 90 -2.61 -24.13 -8.17
C MET A 90 -1.52 -23.61 -9.11
N LEU A 91 -0.26 -24.01 -8.90
CA LEU A 91 0.85 -23.66 -9.77
C LEU A 91 0.70 -24.26 -11.18
N ARG A 92 0.24 -25.51 -11.30
CA ARG A 92 -0.05 -26.13 -12.60
C ARG A 92 -1.17 -25.41 -13.34
N CYS A 93 -2.26 -25.04 -12.64
CA CYS A 93 -3.37 -24.29 -13.22
C CYS A 93 -2.93 -22.90 -13.71
N ARG A 94 -2.07 -22.23 -12.94
CA ARG A 94 -1.47 -20.96 -13.35
C ARG A 94 -0.60 -21.12 -14.60
N LYS A 95 0.24 -22.16 -14.64
CA LYS A 95 1.15 -22.42 -15.77
C LYS A 95 0.41 -22.82 -17.05
N SER A 96 -0.67 -23.58 -16.96
CA SER A 96 -1.46 -23.99 -18.12
C SER A 96 -2.34 -22.87 -18.68
N GLY A 97 -2.56 -21.80 -17.92
CA GLY A 97 -3.44 -20.70 -18.30
C GLY A 97 -4.92 -20.94 -17.98
N VAL A 98 -5.29 -22.07 -17.37
CA VAL A 98 -6.68 -22.31 -16.94
C VAL A 98 -7.10 -21.36 -15.81
N LEU A 99 -6.15 -20.97 -14.95
CA LEU A 99 -6.37 -19.99 -13.89
C LEU A 99 -5.20 -18.98 -13.86
N THR A 100 -5.31 -17.93 -14.66
CA THR A 100 -4.27 -16.90 -14.82
C THR A 100 -4.77 -15.51 -14.43
N GLY A 101 -3.86 -14.59 -14.15
CA GLY A 101 -4.18 -13.21 -13.79
C GLY A 101 -4.87 -13.06 -12.43
N LEU A 102 -4.56 -13.94 -11.48
CA LEU A 102 -4.94 -13.75 -10.08
C LEU A 102 -4.08 -12.64 -9.45
N PRO A 103 -4.56 -11.96 -8.39
CA PRO A 103 -3.82 -10.89 -7.71
C PRO A 103 -2.72 -11.44 -6.78
N ASP A 104 -1.83 -12.28 -7.33
CA ASP A 104 -0.67 -12.86 -6.65
C ASP A 104 0.62 -12.05 -6.90
N GLY A 105 0.67 -11.26 -7.99
CA GLY A 105 1.79 -10.41 -8.38
C GLY A 105 1.46 -8.90 -8.42
N TYR A 106 0.31 -8.48 -7.92
CA TYR A 106 -0.09 -7.07 -7.89
C TYR A 106 -1.15 -6.81 -6.81
N GLY A 107 -1.38 -5.55 -6.48
CA GLY A 107 -2.40 -5.18 -5.49
C GLY A 107 -3.81 -5.60 -5.95
N ARG A 108 -4.55 -6.29 -5.07
CA ARG A 108 -5.91 -6.81 -5.37
C ARG A 108 -6.91 -5.75 -5.86
N GLY A 109 -6.73 -4.49 -5.44
CA GLY A 109 -7.64 -3.40 -5.76
C GLY A 109 -9.07 -3.67 -5.28
N ARG A 110 -10.05 -3.20 -6.07
CA ARG A 110 -11.51 -3.42 -5.84
C ARG A 110 -12.02 -2.97 -4.47
N ILE A 111 -11.34 -2.00 -3.85
CA ILE A 111 -11.75 -1.35 -2.61
C ILE A 111 -11.99 0.12 -2.94
N ILE A 112 -13.15 0.64 -2.56
CA ILE A 112 -13.50 2.06 -2.71
C ILE A 112 -13.62 2.64 -1.30
N GLY A 113 -12.63 3.44 -0.91
CA GLY A 113 -12.75 4.27 0.30
C GLY A 113 -13.78 5.38 0.07
N ASP A 114 -14.56 5.71 1.09
CA ASP A 114 -15.48 6.84 0.99
C ASP A 114 -14.72 8.17 1.22
N TYR A 115 -14.01 8.63 0.20
CA TYR A 115 -13.13 9.80 0.26
C TYR A 115 -13.88 11.10 0.63
N ARG A 116 -15.19 11.15 0.36
CA ARG A 116 -16.06 12.28 0.70
C ARG A 116 -16.08 12.57 2.20
N ARG A 117 -15.85 11.55 3.04
CA ARG A 117 -15.82 11.69 4.49
C ARG A 117 -14.72 12.63 4.97
N VAL A 118 -13.59 12.67 4.27
CA VAL A 118 -12.49 13.60 4.62
C VAL A 118 -12.95 15.05 4.45
N ALA A 119 -13.61 15.36 3.34
CA ALA A 119 -14.15 16.70 3.09
C ALA A 119 -15.34 17.03 4.02
N LEU A 120 -16.22 16.07 4.27
CA LEU A 120 -17.45 16.28 5.03
C LEU A 120 -17.20 16.43 6.54
N TYR A 121 -16.28 15.65 7.11
CA TYR A 121 -16.08 15.55 8.56
C TYR A 121 -14.69 16.00 9.04
N GLY A 122 -13.68 16.00 8.17
CA GLY A 122 -12.29 16.24 8.53
C GLY A 122 -11.62 15.06 9.22
N ILE A 123 -10.29 14.99 9.12
CA ILE A 123 -9.48 13.88 9.66
C ILE A 123 -9.67 13.69 11.17
N ARG A 124 -9.72 14.78 11.94
CA ARG A 124 -9.86 14.71 13.41
C ARG A 124 -11.12 13.95 13.84
N TYR A 125 -12.24 14.18 13.17
CA TYR A 125 -13.49 13.48 13.46
C TYR A 125 -13.36 11.99 13.13
N LEU A 126 -12.80 11.66 11.96
CA LEU A 126 -12.62 10.27 11.52
C LEU A 126 -11.67 9.48 12.41
N VAL A 127 -10.60 10.11 12.91
CA VAL A 127 -9.68 9.52 13.90
C VAL A 127 -10.45 9.18 15.18
N ARG A 128 -11.25 10.12 15.69
CA ARG A 128 -12.07 9.89 16.88
C ARG A 128 -13.06 8.74 16.69
N GLU A 129 -13.70 8.65 15.53
CA GLU A 129 -14.58 7.52 15.22
C GLU A 129 -13.84 6.17 15.26
N ARG A 130 -12.61 6.10 14.72
CA ARG A 130 -11.80 4.87 14.77
C ARG A 130 -11.40 4.49 16.19
N GLU A 131 -11.08 5.46 17.04
CA GLU A 131 -10.80 5.21 18.47
C GLU A 131 -12.01 4.61 19.20
N LEU A 132 -13.21 5.15 18.94
CA LEU A 132 -14.44 4.64 19.53
C LEU A 132 -14.74 3.22 19.06
N GLN A 133 -14.60 2.95 17.75
CA GLN A 133 -14.76 1.60 17.19
C GLN A 133 -13.75 0.60 17.76
N PHE A 134 -12.51 1.03 17.97
CA PHE A 134 -11.49 0.19 18.60
C PHE A 134 -11.85 -0.13 20.06
N ALA A 135 -12.30 0.88 20.82
CA ALA A 135 -12.70 0.72 22.21
C ALA A 135 -13.92 -0.19 22.39
N ASP A 136 -14.89 -0.14 21.47
CA ASP A 136 -16.08 -0.99 21.47
C ASP A 136 -15.74 -2.50 21.45
N LEU A 137 -14.61 -2.87 20.82
CA LEU A 137 -14.14 -4.25 20.75
C LEU A 137 -13.49 -4.78 22.04
N GLN A 138 -13.27 -3.93 23.05
CA GLN A 138 -12.56 -4.31 24.27
C GLN A 138 -13.26 -5.44 25.03
N SER A 139 -14.57 -5.37 25.20
CA SER A 139 -15.30 -6.38 25.98
C SER A 139 -15.25 -7.75 25.31
N ARG A 140 -15.36 -7.81 23.98
CA ARG A 140 -15.26 -9.07 23.21
C ARG A 140 -13.87 -9.68 23.34
N LEU A 141 -12.82 -8.85 23.27
CA LEU A 141 -11.43 -9.27 23.45
C LEU A 141 -11.23 -9.90 24.84
N GLU A 142 -11.66 -9.21 25.90
CA GLU A 142 -11.46 -9.65 27.28
C GLU A 142 -12.25 -10.92 27.63
N LYS A 143 -13.41 -11.11 27.01
CA LYS A 143 -14.23 -12.31 27.17
C LYS A 143 -13.79 -13.48 26.28
N GLY A 144 -12.83 -13.27 25.37
CA GLY A 144 -12.37 -14.30 24.44
C GLY A 144 -13.36 -14.62 23.31
N GLU A 145 -14.31 -13.73 23.04
CA GLU A 145 -15.31 -13.89 21.99
C GLU A 145 -14.70 -13.61 20.61
N ASP A 146 -14.70 -14.62 19.72
CA ASP A 146 -14.07 -14.57 18.39
C ASP A 146 -12.62 -14.05 18.44
N LEU A 147 -11.84 -14.54 19.41
CA LEU A 147 -10.58 -13.94 19.84
C LEU A 147 -9.65 -13.51 18.70
N GLU A 148 -9.31 -14.41 17.77
CA GLU A 148 -8.43 -14.10 16.63
C GLU A 148 -9.00 -13.01 15.71
N ALA A 149 -10.31 -13.08 15.41
CA ALA A 149 -10.98 -12.11 14.56
C ALA A 149 -11.08 -10.73 15.25
N THR A 150 -11.35 -10.71 16.56
CA THR A 150 -11.36 -9.48 17.36
C THR A 150 -9.97 -8.86 17.44
N ILE A 151 -8.91 -9.66 17.66
CA ILE A 151 -7.52 -9.16 17.66
C ILE A 151 -7.17 -8.55 16.29
N ARG A 152 -7.44 -9.28 15.20
CA ARG A 152 -7.19 -8.79 13.83
C ARG A 152 -7.92 -7.50 13.54
N LEU A 153 -9.22 -7.40 13.85
CA LEU A 153 -10.01 -6.19 13.59
C LEU A 153 -9.50 -5.00 14.40
N ARG A 154 -9.04 -5.22 15.63
CA ARG A 154 -8.44 -4.16 16.45
C ARG A 154 -7.14 -3.65 15.86
N GLU A 155 -6.27 -4.53 15.38
CA GLU A 155 -5.05 -4.15 14.65
C GLU A 155 -5.39 -3.36 13.38
N GLU A 156 -6.34 -3.83 12.57
CA GLU A 156 -6.80 -3.14 11.36
C GLU A 156 -7.36 -1.72 11.68
N LEU A 157 -8.13 -1.56 12.76
CA LEU A 157 -8.63 -0.26 13.19
C LEU A 157 -7.51 0.68 13.68
N ALA A 158 -6.49 0.13 14.35
CA ALA A 158 -5.31 0.90 14.73
C ALA A 158 -4.53 1.39 13.50
N GLU A 159 -4.35 0.52 12.50
CA GLU A 159 -3.72 0.90 11.22
C GLU A 159 -4.55 1.92 10.45
N HIS A 160 -5.88 1.81 10.45
CA HIS A 160 -6.75 2.85 9.90
C HIS A 160 -6.56 4.20 10.59
N ARG A 161 -6.40 4.20 11.93
CA ARG A 161 -6.12 5.42 12.70
C ARG A 161 -4.77 6.02 12.30
N HIS A 162 -3.72 5.21 12.23
CA HIS A 162 -2.39 5.66 11.81
C HIS A 162 -2.42 6.24 10.39
N ALA A 163 -3.07 5.56 9.44
CA ALA A 163 -3.20 6.04 8.07
C ALA A 163 -3.96 7.38 7.98
N LEU A 164 -5.01 7.58 8.78
CA LEU A 164 -5.72 8.87 8.83
C LEU A 164 -4.80 10.01 9.32
N LEU A 165 -3.96 9.75 10.31
CA LEU A 165 -2.98 10.74 10.78
C LEU A 165 -1.90 11.02 9.73
N GLN A 166 -1.43 9.98 9.03
CA GLN A 166 -0.50 10.14 7.91
C GLN A 166 -1.10 10.94 6.75
N ILE A 167 -2.41 10.84 6.48
CA ILE A 167 -3.08 11.69 5.48
C ILE A 167 -3.00 13.17 5.88
N GLN A 168 -3.10 13.49 7.18
CA GLN A 168 -2.94 14.87 7.66
C GLN A 168 -1.50 15.36 7.49
N GLU A 169 -0.51 14.53 7.78
CA GLU A 169 0.91 14.84 7.54
C GLU A 169 1.21 15.05 6.05
N MET A 170 0.75 14.13 5.20
CA MET A 170 0.87 14.24 3.74
C MET A 170 0.25 15.54 3.23
N ALA A 171 -0.96 15.88 3.67
CA ALA A 171 -1.64 17.10 3.27
C ALA A 171 -0.91 18.37 3.74
N ALA A 172 -0.21 18.32 4.87
CA ALA A 172 0.56 19.45 5.40
C ALA A 172 1.85 19.73 4.59
N LYS A 173 2.29 18.80 3.73
CA LYS A 173 3.43 19.05 2.82
C LYS A 173 3.07 19.94 1.63
N TYR A 174 1.77 20.11 1.33
CA TYR A 174 1.24 20.83 0.17
C TYR A 174 0.71 22.22 0.54
#